data_AF-A0A2G4R8A6-F1
#
_entry.id   AF-A0A2G4R8A6-F1
#
_cell.length_a   1.000
_cell.length_b   1.000
_cell.length_c   1.000
_cell.angle_alpha   90.00
_cell.angle_beta   90.00
_cell.angle_gamma   90.00
#
_symmetry.space_group_name_H-M   'P 1'
#
loop_
_entity.id
_entity.type
_entity.pdbx_description
1 polymer ?
#
loop_
_entity_poly.entity_id
_entity_poly.type
_entity_poly.pdbx_seq_one_letter_code
_entity_poly.pdbx_strand_id
1 'polypeptide(L)'
;MAIAKVDAEGHDLDVLLGAETLIKRDRPIVFVEVLPRADQTGLTDLLQRCGYQDVALLPNGASQPGNRVVYEAQAWNHMWVPQEKSIPTV
;
A
#
# COMPACT_ATOMS: atom_id res chain seq x y z
N MET A 1 9.97 1.22 -14.93
CA MET A 1 9.00 0.93 -13.84
C MET A 1 9.77 0.92 -12.53
N ALA A 2 9.39 1.74 -11.55
CA ALA A 2 10.04 1.80 -10.25
C ALA A 2 9.22 1.03 -9.21
N ILE A 3 9.91 0.40 -8.26
CA ILE A 3 9.32 -0.36 -7.16
C ILE A 3 9.99 0.12 -5.87
N ALA A 4 9.20 0.28 -4.81
CA ALA A 4 9.67 0.52 -3.46
C ALA A 4 9.14 -0.59 -2.54
N LYS A 5 9.98 -1.09 -1.64
CA LYS A 5 9.54 -1.93 -0.51
C LYS A 5 9.82 -1.17 0.77
N VAL A 6 8.82 -1.06 1.62
CA VAL A 6 8.92 -0.58 3.00
C VAL A 6 8.65 -1.77 3.92
N ASP A 7 9.52 -1.92 4.90
CA ASP A 7 9.51 -3.00 5.87
C ASP A 7 10.19 -2.44 7.12
N ALA A 8 9.41 -1.75 7.95
CA ALA A 8 9.89 -0.99 9.09
C ALA A 8 9.24 -1.49 10.40
N GLU A 9 8.89 -2.78 10.46
CA GLU A 9 8.36 -3.45 11.65
C GLU A 9 7.14 -2.71 12.25
N GLY A 10 6.27 -2.19 11.39
CA GLY A 10 5.05 -1.46 11.77
C GLY A 10 5.17 0.07 11.77
N HIS A 11 6.35 0.62 11.48
CA HIS A 11 6.59 2.06 11.28
C HIS A 11 6.51 2.50 9.81
N ASP A 12 5.92 1.67 8.96
CA ASP A 12 5.90 1.88 7.52
C ASP A 12 5.25 3.21 7.11
N LEU A 13 4.20 3.64 7.82
CA LEU A 13 3.56 4.93 7.57
C LEU A 13 4.54 6.11 7.73
N ASP A 14 5.39 6.10 8.75
CA ASP A 14 6.35 7.19 9.01
C ASP A 14 7.36 7.30 7.85
N VAL A 15 7.84 6.15 7.36
CA VAL A 15 8.73 6.09 6.20
C VAL A 15 8.03 6.62 4.95
N LEU A 16 6.79 6.20 4.73
CA LEU A 16 5.99 6.60 3.57
C LEU A 16 5.64 8.10 3.58
N LEU A 17 5.36 8.67 4.75
CA LEU A 17 5.15 10.12 4.92
C LEU A 17 6.42 10.90 4.61
N GLY A 18 7.58 10.44 5.08
CA GLY A 18 8.89 11.02 4.72
C GLY A 18 9.21 10.91 3.22
N ALA A 19 8.69 9.89 2.56
CA ALA A 19 8.86 9.65 1.13
C ALA A 19 7.72 10.21 0.25
N GLU A 20 6.74 10.94 0.80
CA GLU A 20 5.52 11.31 0.08
C GLU A 20 5.80 12.09 -1.21
N THR A 21 6.81 12.99 -1.20
CA THR A 21 7.24 13.72 -2.41
C THR A 21 7.73 12.80 -3.52
N LEU A 22 8.49 11.75 -3.18
CA LEU A 22 9.00 10.76 -4.15
C LEU A 22 7.87 9.88 -4.66
N ILE A 23 6.99 9.42 -3.77
CA ILE A 23 5.83 8.59 -4.11
C ILE A 23 4.90 9.32 -5.10
N LYS A 24 4.61 10.60 -4.84
CA LYS A 24 3.79 11.43 -5.74
C LYS A 24 4.45 11.68 -7.09
N ARG A 25 5.77 11.93 -7.12
CA ARG A 25 6.51 12.26 -8.35
C ARG A 25 6.77 11.04 -9.22
N ASP A 26 7.32 9.99 -8.64
CA ASP A 26 7.86 8.85 -9.37
C ASP A 26 6.84 7.72 -9.55
N ARG A 27 5.74 7.80 -8.81
CA ARG A 27 4.61 6.86 -8.89
C ARG A 27 5.07 5.39 -8.80
N PRO A 28 5.96 4.97 -7.89
CA PRO A 28 6.41 3.57 -7.83
C PRO A 28 5.25 2.64 -7.43
N ILE A 29 5.33 1.36 -7.76
CA ILE A 29 4.54 0.34 -7.03
C ILE A 29 5.18 0.23 -5.65
N VAL A 30 4.37 0.28 -4.58
CA VAL A 30 4.87 0.25 -3.20
C VAL A 30 4.42 -1.03 -2.52
N PHE A 31 5.36 -1.77 -1.95
CA PHE A 31 5.06 -2.88 -1.06
C PHE A 31 5.20 -2.39 0.39
N VAL A 32 4.21 -2.69 1.21
CA VAL A 32 4.12 -2.23 2.61
C VAL A 32 3.55 -3.34 3.49
N GLU A 33 4.01 -3.44 4.73
CA GLU A 33 3.43 -4.36 5.70
C GLU A 33 2.40 -3.68 6.59
N VAL A 34 1.22 -4.28 6.66
CA VAL A 34 0.13 -3.87 7.55
C VAL A 34 0.12 -4.85 8.71
N LEU A 35 0.86 -4.56 9.76
CA LEU A 35 0.93 -5.40 10.97
C LEU A 35 -0.22 -5.06 11.96
N PRO A 36 -0.49 -5.89 13.00
CA PRO A 36 -1.60 -5.66 13.93
C PRO A 36 -1.66 -4.28 14.60
N ARG A 37 -0.52 -3.59 14.71
CA ARG A 37 -0.39 -2.26 15.34
C ARG A 37 -0.18 -1.13 14.33
N ALA A 38 -0.25 -1.43 13.03
CA ALA A 38 -0.09 -0.42 12.00
C ALA A 38 -1.22 0.62 12.08
N ASP A 39 -0.91 1.88 11.79
CA ASP A 39 -1.90 2.94 11.61
C ASP A 39 -2.62 2.78 10.27
N GLN A 40 -3.60 1.88 10.25
CA GLN A 40 -4.43 1.55 9.08
C GLN A 40 -5.18 2.77 8.53
N THR A 41 -5.59 3.70 9.40
CA THR A 41 -6.25 4.94 8.99
C THR A 41 -5.27 5.86 8.28
N GLY A 42 -4.11 6.12 8.87
CA GLY A 42 -3.07 6.95 8.25
C GLY A 42 -2.54 6.36 6.93
N LEU A 43 -2.37 5.03 6.86
CA LEU A 43 -2.03 4.31 5.63
C LEU A 43 -3.11 4.49 4.55
N THR A 44 -4.38 4.34 4.93
CA THR A 44 -5.52 4.57 4.03
C THR A 44 -5.55 6.01 3.51
N ASP A 45 -5.37 6.99 4.39
CA ASP A 45 -5.39 8.41 4.02
C ASP A 45 -4.25 8.75 3.07
N LEU A 46 -3.05 8.21 3.30
CA LEU A 46 -1.90 8.41 2.41
C LEU A 46 -2.12 7.74 1.05
N LEU A 47 -2.59 6.49 1.02
CA LEU A 47 -2.92 5.76 -0.20
C LEU A 47 -3.92 6.55 -1.06
N GLN A 48 -5.01 7.02 -0.46
CA GLN A 48 -6.03 7.80 -1.16
C GLN A 48 -5.51 9.16 -1.63
N ARG A 49 -4.80 9.89 -0.75
CA ARG A 49 -4.19 11.20 -1.08
C ARG A 49 -3.19 11.11 -2.22
N CYS A 50 -2.48 9.99 -2.32
CA CYS A 50 -1.55 9.74 -3.42
C CYS A 50 -2.22 9.08 -4.64
N GLY A 51 -3.51 8.75 -4.63
CA GLY A 51 -4.18 8.14 -5.79
C GLY A 51 -3.64 6.75 -6.12
N TYR A 52 -3.53 5.91 -5.10
CA TYR A 52 -3.15 4.50 -5.20
C TYR A 52 -4.37 3.60 -4.93
N GLN A 53 -4.28 2.36 -5.40
CA GLN A 53 -5.19 1.26 -5.06
C GLN A 53 -4.45 0.25 -4.20
N ASP A 54 -5.15 -0.31 -3.21
CA ASP A 54 -4.60 -1.33 -2.32
C ASP A 54 -4.87 -2.73 -2.86
N VAL A 55 -3.85 -3.59 -2.79
CA VAL A 55 -3.95 -5.02 -3.11
C VAL A 55 -3.30 -5.80 -1.97
N ALA A 56 -4.10 -6.45 -1.13
CA ALA A 56 -3.61 -7.35 -0.10
C ALA A 56 -3.17 -8.68 -0.72
N LEU A 57 -1.96 -9.13 -0.41
CA LEU A 57 -1.32 -10.30 -1.00
C LEU A 57 -1.57 -11.52 -0.11
N LEU A 58 -2.33 -12.48 -0.62
CA LEU A 58 -2.59 -13.76 0.03
C LEU A 58 -1.60 -14.81 -0.48
N PRO A 59 -1.33 -15.90 0.27
CA PRO A 59 -0.44 -16.97 -0.18
C PRO A 59 -0.77 -17.54 -1.57
N ASN A 60 -2.06 -17.59 -1.91
CA ASN A 60 -2.57 -18.18 -3.16
C ASN A 60 -3.35 -17.17 -4.03
N GLY A 61 -3.14 -15.86 -3.84
CA GLY A 61 -3.87 -14.87 -4.62
C GLY A 61 -3.70 -13.44 -4.12
N ALA A 62 -4.62 -12.58 -4.53
CA ALA A 62 -4.68 -11.19 -4.08
C ALA A 62 -6.13 -10.80 -3.85
N SER A 63 -6.37 -9.92 -2.88
CA SER A 63 -7.66 -9.28 -2.67
C SER A 63 -7.50 -7.76 -2.77
N GLN A 64 -8.55 -7.10 -3.24
CA GLN A 64 -8.65 -5.65 -3.19
C GLN A 64 -9.67 -5.32 -2.11
N PRO A 65 -9.26 -5.01 -0.87
CA PRO A 65 -10.18 -4.73 0.24
C PRO A 65 -10.98 -3.41 0.09
N GLY A 66 -11.19 -2.94 -1.14
CA GLY A 66 -11.67 -1.60 -1.45
C GLY A 66 -10.56 -0.57 -1.27
N ASN A 67 -10.93 0.72 -1.25
CA ASN A 67 -9.98 1.83 -1.13
C ASN A 67 -9.54 2.05 0.34
N ARG A 68 -9.37 0.97 1.11
CA ARG A 68 -9.01 0.98 2.54
C ARG A 68 -7.92 -0.05 2.80
N VAL A 69 -6.92 0.33 3.58
CA VAL A 69 -5.85 -0.54 4.03
C VAL A 69 -6.27 -1.16 5.36
N VAL A 70 -6.34 -2.48 5.42
CA VAL A 70 -6.81 -3.22 6.60
C VAL A 70 -5.85 -4.36 6.92
N TYR A 71 -5.54 -4.55 8.20
CA TYR A 71 -4.77 -5.71 8.64
C TYR A 71 -5.57 -6.99 8.42
N GLU A 72 -4.99 -7.94 7.70
CA GLU A 72 -5.50 -9.29 7.53
C GLU A 72 -4.40 -10.28 7.93
N ALA A 73 -4.68 -11.19 8.87
CA ALA A 73 -3.67 -12.10 9.42
C ALA A 73 -3.04 -13.04 8.39
N GLN A 74 -3.71 -13.28 7.25
CA GLN A 74 -3.20 -14.08 6.14
C GLN A 74 -2.70 -13.24 4.96
N ALA A 75 -2.74 -11.91 5.05
CA ALA A 75 -2.42 -11.02 3.94
C ALA A 75 -1.81 -9.68 4.39
N TRP A 76 -0.91 -9.71 5.38
CA TRP A 76 -0.29 -8.48 5.92
C TRP A 76 0.66 -7.78 4.94
N ASN A 77 1.03 -8.42 3.83
CA ASN A 77 1.78 -7.77 2.76
C ASN A 77 0.81 -7.12 1.78
N HIS A 78 0.92 -5.81 1.59
CA HIS A 78 0.09 -5.04 0.68
C HIS A 78 0.94 -4.50 -0.47
N MET A 79 0.34 -4.45 -1.66
CA MET A 79 0.89 -3.82 -2.85
C MET A 79 0.00 -2.63 -3.23
N TRP A 80 0.56 -1.44 -3.11
CA TRP A 80 -0.08 -0.21 -3.56
C TRP A 80 0.27 0.04 -5.02
N VAL A 81 -0.76 0.05 -5.85
CA VAL A 81 -0.66 0.25 -7.29
C VAL A 81 -1.14 1.66 -7.66
N PRO A 82 -0.35 2.49 -8.35
CA PRO A 82 -0.83 3.75 -8.89
C PRO A 82 -2.07 3.53 -9.76
N GLN A 83 -3.13 4.34 -9.61
CA GLN A 83 -4.39 4.14 -10.35
C GLN A 83 -4.18 4.04 -11.87
N GLU A 84 -3.24 4.80 -12.44
CA GLU A 84 -2.92 4.77 -13.87
C GLU A 84 -2.20 3.48 -14.34
N LYS A 85 -1.74 2.65 -13.40
CA LYS A 85 -1.12 1.32 -13.65
C LYS A 85 -2.03 0.17 -13.25
N SER A 86 -3.20 0.47 -12.68
CA SER A 86 -4.17 -0.56 -12.31
C SER A 86 -4.79 -1.17 -13.56
N ILE A 87 -4.98 -2.50 -13.54
CA ILE A 87 -5.70 -3.18 -14.61
C ILE A 87 -7.19 -3.08 -14.26
N PRO A 88 -8.05 -2.55 -15.15
CA PRO A 88 -9.48 -2.50 -14.90
C PRO A 88 -10.03 -3.91 -14.65
N THR A 89 -10.72 -4.10 -13.53
CA THR A 89 -11.51 -5.31 -13.30
C THR A 89 -12.74 -5.24 -14.20
N VAL A 90 -12.82 -6.16 -15.17
CA VAL A 90 -13.97 -6.32 -16.09
C VAL A 90 -15.11 -7.04 -15.37
#